data_AF-A0A7S2LZA3-F1
#
_entry.id   AF-A0A7S2LZA3-F1
#
_cell.length_a   1.000
_cell.length_b   1.000
_cell.length_c   1.000
_cell.angle_alpha   90.00
_cell.angle_beta   90.00
_cell.angle_gamma   90.00
#
_symmetry.space_group_name_H-M   'P 1'
#
loop_
_entity.id
_entity.type
_entity.pdbx_description
1 polymer ?
#
loop_
_entity_poly.entity_id
_entity_poly.type
_entity_poly.pdbx_seq_one_letter_code
_entity_poly.pdbx_strand_id
1 'polypeptide(L)'
;DDDMIEFVCNDIGAELREQQAALQLPSDYDTKEDDILASLFGSNEIRNDFFRNIFGHRVAYFPSNRHRLLKPPMSGFDLSSLYDTNEWISLRKRGSQDMLDKEQTSYDDLTEYIAGGGSAIIPVIPGDYLHDTKEQIDHALGVEGEYGTSMNVYHSGPSAVALNIHYDAYPVIVLQLQGEKE
;
A
#
# COMPACT_ATOMS: atom_id res chain seq x y z
N ASP A 1 -29.17 8.41 13.92
CA ASP A 1 -29.08 8.87 12.52
C ASP A 1 -27.95 8.12 11.87
N ASP A 2 -28.34 7.16 11.03
CA ASP A 2 -27.48 6.20 10.34
C ASP A 2 -26.60 6.92 9.31
N ASP A 3 -25.38 7.24 9.71
CA ASP A 3 -24.33 7.71 8.80
C ASP A 3 -23.84 6.53 7.94
N MET A 4 -24.59 6.26 6.87
CA MET A 4 -24.17 5.37 5.79
C MET A 4 -22.82 5.85 5.23
N ILE A 5 -21.79 5.01 5.34
CA ILE A 5 -20.52 5.21 4.63
C ILE A 5 -20.84 5.20 3.14
N GLU A 6 -20.69 6.34 2.48
CA GLU A 6 -20.90 6.46 1.03
C GLU A 6 -19.68 5.84 0.32
N PHE A 7 -19.81 4.57 -0.04
CA PHE A 7 -18.80 3.85 -0.81
C PHE A 7 -18.90 4.26 -2.28
N VAL A 8 -17.85 4.89 -2.81
CA VAL A 8 -17.69 5.02 -4.26
C VAL A 8 -17.09 3.71 -4.78
N CYS A 9 -17.96 2.84 -5.29
CA CYS A 9 -17.56 1.55 -5.84
C CYS A 9 -17.78 1.47 -7.35
N ASN A 10 -16.70 1.23 -8.09
CA ASN A 10 -16.75 0.84 -9.50
C ASN A 10 -16.43 -0.66 -9.63
N ASP A 11 -17.12 -1.35 -10.55
CA ASP A 11 -16.82 -2.73 -10.95
C ASP A 11 -15.42 -2.79 -11.57
N ILE A 12 -14.58 -3.71 -11.12
CA ILE A 12 -13.22 -3.92 -11.66
C ILE A 12 -13.23 -4.59 -13.06
N GLY A 13 -14.39 -5.04 -13.54
CA GLY A 13 -14.54 -5.66 -14.86
C GLY A 13 -14.31 -7.17 -14.85
N ALA A 14 -14.79 -7.87 -15.89
CA ALA A 14 -14.76 -9.33 -15.95
C ALA A 14 -13.34 -9.92 -16.03
N GLU A 15 -12.45 -9.30 -16.81
CA GLU A 15 -11.08 -9.79 -17.03
C GLU A 15 -10.23 -9.75 -15.74
N LEU A 16 -10.29 -8.65 -14.99
CA LEU A 16 -9.60 -8.53 -13.70
C LEU A 16 -10.18 -9.48 -12.64
N ARG A 17 -11.50 -9.70 -12.65
CA ARG A 17 -12.13 -10.71 -11.77
C ARG A 17 -11.62 -12.11 -12.05
N GLU A 18 -11.47 -12.51 -13.32
CA GLU A 18 -10.94 -13.83 -13.68
C GLU A 18 -9.48 -14.00 -13.24
N GLN A 19 -8.64 -12.97 -13.45
CA GLN A 19 -7.25 -12.97 -13.00
C GLN A 19 -7.14 -13.05 -11.47
N GLN A 20 -7.95 -12.29 -10.74
CA GLN A 20 -7.95 -12.31 -9.28
C GLN A 20 -8.58 -13.58 -8.68
N ALA A 21 -9.60 -14.16 -9.31
CA ALA A 21 -10.20 -15.43 -8.87
C ALA A 21 -9.21 -16.59 -8.97
N ALA A 22 -8.29 -16.55 -9.95
CA ALA A 22 -7.21 -17.54 -10.07
C ALA A 22 -6.22 -17.50 -8.90
N LEU A 23 -6.17 -16.42 -8.12
CA LEU A 23 -5.27 -16.25 -6.98
C LEU A 23 -5.73 -16.97 -5.70
N GLN A 24 -6.89 -17.64 -5.71
CA GLN A 24 -7.43 -18.38 -4.56
C GLN A 24 -7.42 -17.56 -3.25
N LEU A 25 -7.91 -16.32 -3.33
CA LEU A 25 -8.02 -15.46 -2.14
C LEU A 25 -8.83 -16.19 -1.04
N PRO A 26 -8.41 -16.11 0.23
CA PRO A 26 -9.12 -16.76 1.34
C PRO A 26 -10.61 -16.39 1.31
N SER A 27 -11.50 -17.39 1.32
CA SER A 27 -12.95 -17.17 1.28
C SER A 27 -13.51 -16.65 2.60
N ASP A 28 -12.79 -16.89 3.70
CA ASP A 28 -13.18 -16.52 5.05
C ASP A 28 -11.98 -15.86 5.76
N TYR A 29 -11.99 -14.53 5.80
CA TYR A 29 -11.11 -13.79 6.71
C TYR A 29 -11.68 -13.92 8.13
N ASP A 30 -11.41 -15.06 8.78
CA ASP A 30 -11.79 -15.31 10.18
C ASP A 30 -10.80 -14.57 11.10
N THR A 31 -11.04 -13.28 11.24
CA THR A 31 -10.16 -12.37 11.97
C THR A 31 -10.44 -12.41 13.46
N LYS A 32 -9.37 -12.51 14.26
CA LYS A 32 -9.42 -12.30 15.72
C LYS A 32 -9.92 -10.86 16.03
N GLU A 33 -10.60 -10.68 17.17
CA GLU A 33 -10.89 -9.35 17.69
C GLU A 33 -9.57 -8.57 17.90
N ASP A 34 -9.52 -7.32 17.43
CA ASP A 34 -8.43 -6.34 17.60
C ASP A 34 -7.12 -6.55 16.80
N ASP A 35 -7.21 -6.88 15.51
CA ASP A 35 -6.04 -6.88 14.61
C ASP A 35 -5.69 -5.49 14.02
N ILE A 36 -4.52 -5.39 13.38
CA ILE A 36 -4.05 -4.14 12.76
C ILE A 36 -5.00 -3.63 11.66
N LEU A 37 -5.69 -4.52 10.96
CA LEU A 37 -6.65 -4.16 9.92
C LEU A 37 -7.86 -3.46 10.52
N ALA A 38 -8.38 -3.91 11.66
CA ALA A 38 -9.47 -3.23 12.36
C ALA A 38 -9.11 -1.76 12.66
N SER A 39 -7.88 -1.50 13.07
CA SER A 39 -7.38 -0.12 13.26
C SER A 39 -7.30 0.66 11.94
N LEU A 40 -6.87 0.01 10.84
CA LEU A 40 -6.78 0.64 9.51
C LEU A 40 -8.16 0.95 8.91
N PHE A 41 -9.13 0.08 9.13
CA PHE A 41 -10.53 0.22 8.69
C PHE A 41 -11.39 1.01 9.69
N GLY A 42 -10.90 1.29 10.89
CA GLY A 42 -11.60 2.05 11.94
C GLY A 42 -12.61 1.23 12.76
N SER A 43 -13.03 0.06 12.28
CA SER A 43 -13.78 -0.92 13.06
C SER A 43 -13.70 -2.32 12.44
N ASN A 44 -13.95 -3.35 13.26
CA ASN A 44 -14.11 -4.73 12.78
C ASN A 44 -15.28 -4.87 11.80
N GLU A 45 -16.37 -4.14 12.03
CA GLU A 45 -17.58 -4.18 11.18
C GLU A 45 -17.28 -3.69 9.75
N ILE A 46 -16.60 -2.55 9.62
CA ILE A 46 -16.23 -1.97 8.31
C ILE A 46 -15.21 -2.86 7.60
N ARG A 47 -14.20 -3.36 8.33
CA ARG A 47 -13.22 -4.32 7.80
C ARG A 47 -13.91 -5.57 7.24
N ASN A 48 -14.79 -6.17 8.03
CA ASN A 48 -15.47 -7.41 7.66
C ASN A 48 -16.40 -7.22 6.47
N ASP A 49 -17.13 -6.10 6.42
CA ASP A 49 -17.97 -5.75 5.26
C ASP A 49 -17.12 -5.56 3.99
N PHE A 50 -15.98 -4.88 4.10
CA PHE A 50 -15.04 -4.72 2.99
C PHE A 50 -14.58 -6.07 2.43
N PHE A 51 -14.06 -6.97 3.27
CA PHE A 51 -13.56 -8.25 2.78
C PHE A 51 -14.66 -9.16 2.22
N ARG A 52 -15.87 -9.10 2.80
CA ARG A 52 -16.99 -9.93 2.35
C ARG A 52 -17.60 -9.44 1.03
N ASN A 53 -17.73 -8.13 0.86
CA ASN A 53 -18.61 -7.55 -0.17
C ASN A 53 -17.87 -6.68 -1.21
N ILE A 54 -16.64 -6.26 -0.93
CA ILE A 54 -15.90 -5.29 -1.75
C ILE A 54 -14.60 -5.89 -2.29
N PHE A 55 -13.77 -6.47 -1.43
CA PHE A 55 -12.45 -6.99 -1.79
C PHE A 55 -12.55 -8.01 -2.95
N GLY A 56 -11.71 -7.85 -3.97
CA GLY A 56 -11.74 -8.69 -5.19
C GLY A 56 -12.91 -8.43 -6.15
N HIS A 57 -13.81 -7.51 -5.84
CA HIS A 57 -15.01 -7.26 -6.64
C HIS A 57 -15.14 -5.79 -7.08
N ARG A 58 -14.74 -4.86 -6.22
CA ARG A 58 -15.01 -3.42 -6.35
C ARG A 58 -13.83 -2.60 -5.82
N VAL A 59 -13.67 -1.40 -6.37
CA VAL A 59 -12.79 -0.37 -5.77
C VAL A 59 -13.53 0.26 -4.58
N ALA A 60 -12.83 0.60 -3.49
CA ALA A 60 -13.40 1.40 -2.40
C ALA A 60 -12.40 2.46 -1.93
N TYR A 61 -12.93 3.62 -1.57
CA TYR A 61 -12.17 4.76 -1.04
C TYR A 61 -12.68 5.11 0.36
N PHE A 62 -11.75 5.25 1.31
CA PHE A 62 -12.03 5.57 2.71
C PHE A 62 -11.41 6.93 3.07
N PRO A 63 -12.15 8.04 2.99
CA PRO A 63 -11.60 9.36 3.32
C PRO A 63 -11.23 9.45 4.80
N SER A 64 -10.08 10.05 5.10
CA SER A 64 -9.42 10.10 6.41
C SER A 64 -10.15 10.94 7.47
N ASN A 65 -11.33 11.48 7.18
CA ASN A 65 -11.75 12.78 7.69
C ASN A 65 -12.27 12.80 9.14
N ARG A 66 -12.37 11.67 9.87
CA ARG A 66 -12.91 11.71 11.26
C ARG A 66 -12.24 10.83 12.32
N HIS A 67 -11.52 9.75 11.99
CA HIS A 67 -11.13 8.78 13.04
C HIS A 67 -9.76 8.07 12.87
N ARG A 68 -8.92 8.44 11.91
CA ARG A 68 -7.71 7.66 11.60
C ARG A 68 -6.45 8.50 11.66
N LEU A 69 -5.88 8.63 12.86
CA LEU A 69 -4.44 8.83 12.96
C LEU A 69 -3.81 7.46 12.71
N LEU A 70 -3.07 7.33 11.61
CA LEU A 70 -2.13 6.22 11.50
C LEU A 70 -1.27 6.24 12.77
N LYS A 71 -1.17 5.10 13.44
CA LYS A 71 -0.29 4.98 14.62
C LYS A 71 1.13 4.67 14.14
N PRO A 72 2.17 5.02 14.92
CA PRO A 72 3.52 4.56 14.64
C PRO A 72 3.53 3.03 14.41
N PRO A 73 4.32 2.52 13.45
CA PRO A 73 5.28 3.26 12.62
C PRO A 73 4.67 3.97 11.40
N MET A 74 3.39 3.76 11.09
CA MET A 74 2.73 4.33 9.90
C MET A 74 2.39 5.83 10.03
N SER A 75 2.55 6.41 11.23
CA SER A 75 2.29 7.83 11.51
C SER A 75 3.40 8.78 11.02
N GLY A 76 4.47 8.24 10.43
CA GLY A 76 5.61 8.99 9.93
C GLY A 76 6.35 8.19 8.88
N PHE A 77 6.88 8.88 7.88
CA PHE A 77 7.66 8.29 6.81
C PHE A 77 9.14 8.60 7.02
N ASP A 78 9.97 7.58 7.19
CA ASP A 78 11.42 7.69 7.29
C ASP A 78 12.10 7.18 6.01
N LEU A 79 12.36 8.11 5.08
CA LEU A 79 13.03 7.79 3.82
C LEU A 79 14.49 7.37 4.04
N SER A 80 15.18 8.00 4.99
CA SER A 80 16.59 7.69 5.29
C SER A 80 16.75 6.24 5.74
N SER A 81 15.93 5.79 6.69
CA SER A 81 16.00 4.40 7.14
C SER A 81 15.72 3.42 6.01
N LEU A 82 14.72 3.70 5.15
CA LEU A 82 14.42 2.85 3.98
C LEU A 82 15.54 2.86 2.94
N TYR A 83 16.17 4.03 2.73
CA TYR A 83 17.31 4.15 1.84
C TYR A 83 18.48 3.29 2.34
N ASP A 84 18.79 3.35 3.63
CA ASP A 84 19.94 2.62 4.19
C ASP A 84 19.76 1.10 4.09
N THR A 85 18.55 0.59 4.32
CA THR A 85 18.26 -0.85 4.35
C THR A 85 18.01 -1.47 2.98
N ASN A 86 17.47 -0.72 2.01
CA ASN A 86 17.06 -1.27 0.72
C ASN A 86 18.12 -1.12 -0.37
N GLU A 87 18.64 -2.24 -0.87
CA GLU A 87 19.49 -2.28 -2.07
C GLU A 87 18.69 -2.15 -3.38
N TRP A 88 17.36 -2.31 -3.32
CA TRP A 88 16.49 -2.39 -4.49
C TRP A 88 15.47 -1.24 -4.49
N ILE A 89 15.90 -0.04 -4.87
CA ILE A 89 15.02 1.13 -4.96
C ILE A 89 14.78 1.46 -6.44
N SER A 90 13.55 1.32 -6.91
CA SER A 90 13.22 1.68 -8.28
C SER A 90 12.94 3.18 -8.38
N LEU A 91 13.64 3.85 -9.30
CA LEU A 91 13.47 5.26 -9.62
C LEU A 91 12.58 5.41 -10.86
N ARG A 92 11.65 6.35 -10.79
CA ARG A 92 10.63 6.59 -11.81
C ARG A 92 10.47 8.07 -12.10
N LYS A 93 10.52 8.42 -13.38
CA LYS A 93 10.14 9.76 -13.85
C LYS A 93 9.50 9.67 -15.23
N ARG A 94 8.21 10.06 -15.33
CA ARG A 94 7.45 10.10 -16.59
C ARG A 94 7.49 8.76 -17.36
N GLY A 95 7.31 7.66 -16.64
CA GLY A 95 7.31 6.30 -17.21
C GLY A 95 8.70 5.69 -17.42
N SER A 96 9.79 6.36 -17.05
CA SER A 96 11.12 5.71 -16.99
C SER A 96 11.13 4.57 -15.97
N GLN A 97 12.06 3.64 -16.14
CA GLN A 97 12.36 2.59 -15.18
C GLN A 97 13.86 2.54 -14.95
N ASP A 98 14.29 3.14 -13.84
CA ASP A 98 15.68 3.08 -13.41
C ASP A 98 15.75 2.35 -12.06
N MET A 99 16.91 1.78 -11.77
CA MET A 99 17.23 1.25 -10.44
C MET A 99 18.25 2.19 -9.81
N LEU A 100 18.06 2.52 -8.54
CA LEU A 100 19.04 3.31 -7.80
C LEU A 100 20.32 2.48 -7.64
N ASP A 101 21.45 3.09 -7.99
CA ASP A 101 22.78 2.55 -7.72
C ASP A 101 23.40 3.33 -6.54
N LYS A 102 23.50 2.68 -5.38
CA LYS A 102 24.03 3.28 -4.14
C LYS A 102 25.53 3.55 -4.20
N GLU A 103 26.28 2.96 -5.14
CA GLU A 103 27.68 3.28 -5.33
C GLU A 103 27.86 4.66 -5.99
N GLN A 104 26.82 5.14 -6.68
CA GLN A 104 26.83 6.38 -7.48
C GLN A 104 25.86 7.45 -6.98
N THR A 105 24.83 7.06 -6.23
CA THR A 105 23.75 7.93 -5.78
C THR A 105 23.79 8.00 -4.27
N SER A 106 23.98 9.19 -3.70
CA SER A 106 23.86 9.40 -2.27
C SER A 106 22.39 9.56 -1.84
N TYR A 107 22.15 9.54 -0.53
CA TYR A 107 20.83 9.88 0.01
C TYR A 107 20.38 11.29 -0.42
N ASP A 108 21.29 12.27 -0.38
CA ASP A 108 20.99 13.64 -0.79
C ASP A 108 20.60 13.69 -2.29
N ASP A 109 21.33 12.98 -3.15
CA ASP A 109 21.00 12.88 -4.59
C ASP A 109 19.62 12.25 -4.82
N LEU A 110 19.25 11.23 -4.05
CA LEU A 110 17.91 10.65 -4.08
C LEU A 110 16.85 11.68 -3.70
N THR A 111 17.07 12.44 -2.62
CA THR A 111 16.10 13.47 -2.20
C THR A 111 15.97 14.58 -3.24
N GLU A 112 17.06 15.00 -3.87
CA GLU A 112 17.04 15.98 -4.97
C GLU A 112 16.31 15.44 -6.20
N TYR A 113 16.55 14.19 -6.57
CA TYR A 113 15.85 13.50 -7.66
C TYR A 113 14.33 13.52 -7.43
N ILE A 114 13.90 13.18 -6.22
CA ILE A 114 12.48 13.17 -5.83
C ILE A 114 11.93 14.60 -5.86
N ALA A 115 12.59 15.56 -5.21
CA ALA A 115 12.17 16.97 -5.23
C ALA A 115 12.03 17.55 -6.64
N GLY A 116 12.85 17.07 -7.58
CA GLY A 116 12.78 17.41 -9.01
C GLY A 116 11.64 16.74 -9.79
N GLY A 117 10.64 16.15 -9.13
CA GLY A 117 9.50 15.47 -9.74
C GLY A 117 9.76 14.00 -10.10
N GLY A 118 10.75 13.38 -9.48
CA GLY A 118 10.97 11.93 -9.53
C GLY A 118 10.10 11.18 -8.52
N SER A 119 10.16 9.86 -8.57
CA SER A 119 9.54 8.98 -7.57
C SER A 119 10.45 7.79 -7.26
N ALA A 120 10.45 7.38 -6.00
CA ALA A 120 11.07 6.15 -5.53
C ALA A 120 9.98 5.14 -5.16
N ILE A 121 10.16 3.91 -5.62
CA ILE A 121 9.36 2.74 -5.22
C ILE A 121 10.30 1.84 -4.43
N ILE A 122 10.01 1.66 -3.15
CA ILE A 122 10.89 0.99 -2.19
C ILE A 122 10.14 -0.22 -1.63
N PRO A 123 10.62 -1.46 -1.85
CA PRO A 123 10.02 -2.62 -1.23
C PRO A 123 10.25 -2.60 0.28
N VAL A 124 9.30 -3.13 1.05
CA VAL A 124 9.47 -3.35 2.48
C VAL A 124 10.05 -4.74 2.70
N ILE A 125 11.31 -4.80 3.13
CA ILE A 125 12.09 -6.01 3.31
C ILE A 125 12.43 -6.28 4.80
N PRO A 126 12.87 -7.50 5.17
CA PRO A 126 13.36 -7.76 6.52
C PRO A 126 14.46 -6.78 6.93
N GLY A 127 14.27 -6.12 8.08
CA GLY A 127 15.16 -5.07 8.59
C GLY A 127 14.63 -3.65 8.44
N ASP A 128 13.60 -3.44 7.61
CA ASP A 128 12.90 -2.16 7.52
C ASP A 128 12.02 -1.89 8.74
N TYR A 129 11.88 -0.62 9.13
CA TYR A 129 11.02 -0.24 10.25
C TYR A 129 9.51 -0.52 10.00
N LEU A 130 9.12 -0.73 8.75
CA LEU A 130 7.75 -1.12 8.36
C LEU A 130 7.57 -2.64 8.28
N HIS A 131 8.64 -3.44 8.40
CA HIS A 131 8.56 -4.88 8.23
C HIS A 131 7.62 -5.53 9.26
N ASP A 132 7.72 -5.15 10.54
CA ASP A 132 6.83 -5.67 11.59
C ASP A 132 5.36 -5.32 11.31
N THR A 133 5.09 -4.16 10.70
CA THR A 133 3.73 -3.78 10.30
C THR A 133 3.21 -4.65 9.16
N LYS A 134 4.08 -4.95 8.18
CA LYS A 134 3.77 -5.90 7.11
C LYS A 134 3.44 -7.28 7.69
N GLU A 135 4.25 -7.80 8.61
CA GLU A 135 4.00 -9.11 9.24
C GLU A 135 2.68 -9.13 10.02
N GLN A 136 2.33 -8.06 10.72
CA GLN A 136 1.03 -7.95 11.39
C GLN A 136 -0.14 -7.96 10.40
N ILE A 137 0.02 -7.33 9.24
CA ILE A 137 -0.97 -7.37 8.16
C ILE A 137 -1.07 -8.78 7.57
N ASP A 138 0.06 -9.44 7.30
CA ASP A 138 0.09 -10.82 6.80
C ASP A 138 -0.61 -11.79 7.75
N HIS A 139 -0.33 -11.68 9.06
CA HIS A 139 -1.00 -12.46 10.10
C HIS A 139 -2.50 -12.16 10.13
N ALA A 140 -2.91 -10.88 10.07
CA ALA A 140 -4.33 -10.50 10.08
C ALA A 140 -5.09 -10.99 8.83
N LEU A 141 -4.41 -11.06 7.69
CA LEU A 141 -4.96 -11.62 6.45
C LEU A 141 -4.89 -13.14 6.38
N GLY A 142 -4.22 -13.81 7.33
CA GLY A 142 -4.02 -15.26 7.33
C GLY A 142 -3.15 -15.76 6.17
N VAL A 143 -2.24 -14.93 5.65
CA VAL A 143 -1.36 -15.24 4.50
C VAL A 143 0.11 -15.41 4.90
N GLU A 144 0.37 -15.81 6.14
CA GLU A 144 1.72 -16.02 6.65
C GLU A 144 2.47 -17.12 5.86
N GLY A 145 3.72 -16.86 5.47
CA GLY A 145 4.59 -17.86 4.82
C GLY A 145 5.11 -17.48 3.44
N GLU A 146 5.40 -18.49 2.60
CA GLU A 146 6.11 -18.35 1.31
C GLU A 146 5.38 -17.46 0.28
N TYR A 147 4.09 -17.19 0.49
CA TYR A 147 3.23 -16.37 -0.38
C TYR A 147 2.61 -15.17 0.34
N GLY A 148 3.26 -14.64 1.38
CA GLY A 148 2.80 -13.44 2.10
C GLY A 148 2.61 -12.22 1.19
N THR A 149 2.00 -11.15 1.71
CA THR A 149 1.80 -9.94 0.91
C THR A 149 3.15 -9.35 0.48
N SER A 150 3.15 -8.64 -0.65
CA SER A 150 4.19 -7.66 -0.94
C SER A 150 3.75 -6.30 -0.39
N MET A 151 4.70 -5.52 0.09
CA MET A 151 4.46 -4.14 0.53
C MET A 151 5.52 -3.26 -0.10
N ASN A 152 5.08 -2.17 -0.75
CA ASN A 152 5.94 -1.18 -1.36
C ASN A 152 5.56 0.21 -0.85
N VAL A 153 6.57 1.03 -0.57
CA VAL A 153 6.40 2.45 -0.28
C VAL A 153 6.66 3.25 -1.54
N TYR A 154 5.71 4.13 -1.85
CA TYR A 154 5.81 5.05 -2.99
C TYR A 154 6.08 6.45 -2.45
N HIS A 155 7.29 6.96 -2.67
CA HIS A 155 7.65 8.33 -2.33
C HIS A 155 7.80 9.16 -3.60
N SER A 156 6.87 10.09 -3.82
CA SER A 156 6.76 10.87 -5.05
C SER A 156 6.94 12.35 -4.75
N GLY A 157 7.76 13.01 -5.56
CA GLY A 157 7.90 14.46 -5.50
C GLY A 157 6.68 15.20 -6.02
N PRO A 158 6.67 16.54 -5.90
CA PRO A 158 5.59 17.37 -6.41
C PRO A 158 5.37 17.14 -7.91
N SER A 159 4.10 16.95 -8.33
CA SER A 159 3.71 16.72 -9.73
C SER A 159 4.38 15.51 -10.40
N ALA A 160 4.96 14.59 -9.64
CA ALA A 160 5.61 13.41 -10.19
C ALA A 160 4.56 12.42 -10.73
N VAL A 161 4.79 11.94 -11.95
CA VAL A 161 4.04 10.82 -12.54
C VAL A 161 5.02 9.66 -12.65
N ALA A 162 4.95 8.75 -11.67
CA ALA A 162 5.85 7.61 -11.56
C ALA A 162 5.54 6.53 -12.61
N LEU A 163 4.26 6.18 -12.73
CA LEU A 163 3.78 5.06 -13.53
C LEU A 163 2.75 5.57 -14.53
N ASN A 164 2.72 4.97 -15.72
CA ASN A 164 1.61 5.15 -16.65
C ASN A 164 0.35 4.45 -16.10
N ILE A 165 -0.82 4.76 -16.64
CA ILE A 165 -2.06 4.05 -16.30
C ILE A 165 -1.88 2.56 -16.61
N HIS A 166 -2.05 1.71 -15.59
CA HIS A 166 -1.93 0.26 -15.67
C HIS A 166 -2.86 -0.40 -14.65
N TYR A 167 -2.94 -1.72 -14.70
CA TYR A 167 -3.57 -2.56 -13.69
C TYR A 167 -2.57 -3.58 -13.19
N ASP A 168 -2.62 -3.86 -11.89
CA ASP A 168 -1.90 -4.96 -11.28
C ASP A 168 -2.69 -6.26 -11.39
N ALA A 169 -1.99 -7.38 -11.48
CA ALA A 169 -2.61 -8.70 -11.48
C ALA A 169 -3.18 -9.11 -10.11
N TYR A 170 -2.87 -8.35 -9.05
CA TYR A 170 -3.19 -8.67 -7.65
C TYR A 170 -4.09 -7.60 -7.03
N PRO A 171 -4.93 -7.95 -6.03
CA PRO A 171 -5.63 -6.96 -5.22
C PRO A 171 -4.62 -6.07 -4.47
N VAL A 172 -4.89 -4.77 -4.42
CA VAL A 172 -4.02 -3.79 -3.75
C VAL A 172 -4.82 -3.01 -2.71
N ILE A 173 -4.25 -2.83 -1.53
CA ILE A 173 -4.71 -1.88 -0.52
C ILE A 173 -3.71 -0.73 -0.48
N VAL A 174 -4.18 0.49 -0.72
CA VAL A 174 -3.33 1.70 -0.70
C VAL A 174 -3.60 2.48 0.58
N LEU A 175 -2.52 2.75 1.32
CA LEU A 175 -2.55 3.58 2.52
C LEU A 175 -1.78 4.88 2.25
N GLN A 176 -2.49 6.01 2.27
CA GLN A 176 -1.87 7.33 2.12
C GLN A 176 -1.18 7.72 3.43
N LEU A 177 0.16 7.76 3.43
CA LEU A 177 0.96 8.07 4.62
C LEU A 177 1.16 9.58 4.82
N GLN A 178 1.48 10.31 3.75
CA GLN A 178 1.78 11.75 3.80
C GLN A 178 1.42 12.46 2.49
N GLY A 179 0.87 13.68 2.60
CA GLY A 179 0.52 14.51 1.46
C GLY A 179 -0.72 14.01 0.71
N GLU A 180 -0.92 14.53 -0.50
CA GLU A 180 -2.04 14.20 -1.37
C GLU A 180 -1.51 13.64 -2.70
N LYS A 181 -2.26 12.73 -3.31
CA LYS A 181 -1.94 12.11 -4.59
C LYS A 181 -3.21 11.98 -5.43
N GLU A 182 -3.13 12.49 -6.66
CA GLU A 182 -4.14 12.33 -7.71
C GLU A 182 -3.91 11.04 -8.51
#